data_AF-A4Y4V7-F1
#
_entry.id   AF-A4Y4V7-F1
#
_cell.length_a   1.000
_cell.length_b   1.000
_cell.length_c   1.000
_cell.angle_alpha   90.00
_cell.angle_beta   90.00
_cell.angle_gamma   90.00
#
_symmetry.space_group_name_H-M   'P 1'
#
loop_
_entity.id
_entity.type
_entity.pdbx_description
1 polymer ?
#
loop_
_entity_poly.entity_id
_entity_poly.type
_entity_poly.pdbx_seq_one_letter_code
_entity_poly.pdbx_strand_id
1 'polypeptide(L)'
;MAAAIRLSQQAIYALQTAQRINTKTLGVNLTPRSNKMANSKSRRHAFAFEGGEQLTTIGATFFVSYLYHTHVDSTHRNWDSIKTQKSRINTINRSESYYRGWLSHIGSMSDANLNRNTLDLDGATVKKMALAIQKAL
;
A
#
# COMPACT_ATOMS: atom_id res chain seq x y z
N MET A 1 -61.22 -11.92 7.16
CA MET A 1 -59.75 -12.09 7.14
C MET A 1 -59.26 -12.64 5.80
N ALA A 2 -59.55 -11.98 4.67
CA ALA A 2 -59.12 -12.45 3.33
C ALA A 2 -58.63 -11.31 2.39
N ALA A 3 -58.71 -10.05 2.81
CA ALA A 3 -58.25 -8.91 2.01
C ALA A 3 -56.78 -8.52 2.26
N ALA A 4 -56.20 -8.90 3.41
CA ALA A 4 -54.83 -8.52 3.78
C ALA A 4 -53.73 -9.38 3.13
N ILE A 5 -54.07 -10.54 2.55
CA ILE A 5 -53.09 -11.43 1.88
C ILE A 5 -53.00 -11.15 0.37
N ARG A 6 -53.95 -10.41 -0.23
CA ARG A 6 -53.95 -10.11 -1.67
C ARG A 6 -53.11 -8.89 -2.08
N LEU A 7 -52.78 -7.99 -1.14
CA LEU A 7 -51.97 -6.81 -1.44
C LEU A 7 -50.46 -7.10 -1.56
N SER A 8 -49.97 -8.22 -1.03
CA SER A 8 -48.55 -8.58 -1.12
C SER A 8 -48.16 -9.23 -2.45
N GLN A 9 -49.10 -9.89 -3.15
CA GLN A 9 -48.79 -10.59 -4.40
C GLN A 9 -48.58 -9.63 -5.59
N GLN A 10 -49.32 -8.51 -5.63
CA GLN A 10 -49.19 -7.50 -6.69
C GLN A 10 -47.87 -6.70 -6.60
N ALA A 11 -47.36 -6.45 -5.38
CA ALA A 11 -46.10 -5.75 -5.19
C ALA A 11 -44.88 -6.59 -5.65
N ILE A 12 -44.93 -7.91 -5.45
CA ILE A 12 -43.86 -8.83 -5.89
C ILE A 12 -43.81 -8.93 -7.43
N TYR A 13 -44.96 -8.93 -8.11
CA TYR A 13 -45.01 -9.03 -9.57
C TYR A 13 -44.45 -7.77 -10.26
N ALA A 14 -44.71 -6.58 -9.72
CA ALA A 14 -44.22 -5.31 -10.29
C ALA A 14 -42.69 -5.15 -10.21
N LEU A 15 -42.05 -5.68 -9.16
CA LEU A 15 -40.59 -5.65 -9.02
C LEU A 15 -39.88 -6.63 -9.98
N GLN A 16 -40.50 -7.76 -10.32
CA GLN A 16 -39.93 -8.71 -11.28
C GLN A 16 -40.03 -8.23 -12.74
N THR A 17 -41.03 -7.42 -13.09
CA THR A 17 -41.13 -6.83 -14.44
C THR A 17 -40.10 -5.72 -14.71
N ALA A 18 -39.62 -5.03 -13.67
CA ALA A 18 -38.65 -3.95 -13.81
C ALA A 18 -37.22 -4.42 -14.14
N GLN A 19 -36.92 -5.72 -14.02
CA GLN A 19 -35.59 -6.29 -14.29
C GLN A 19 -35.50 -7.00 -15.67
N ARG A 20 -36.52 -6.88 -16.53
CA ARG A 20 -36.61 -7.60 -17.81
C ARG A 20 -36.61 -6.70 -19.05
N ILE A 21 -36.02 -5.51 -18.95
CA ILE A 21 -35.85 -4.60 -20.10
C ILE A 21 -34.42 -4.04 -20.10
N ASN A 22 -33.40 -4.90 -20.18
CA ASN A 22 -32.08 -4.42 -20.63
C ASN A 22 -31.13 -5.52 -21.13
N THR A 23 -31.56 -6.38 -22.06
CA THR A 23 -30.61 -7.15 -22.88
C THR A 23 -31.27 -7.61 -24.19
N LYS A 24 -31.24 -6.77 -25.22
CA LYS A 24 -31.06 -7.18 -26.64
C LYS A 24 -31.31 -6.00 -27.58
N THR A 25 -30.23 -5.38 -28.02
CA THR A 25 -30.18 -4.76 -29.35
C THR A 25 -28.78 -4.93 -29.91
N LEU A 26 -28.69 -5.91 -30.81
CA LEU A 26 -27.98 -5.96 -32.08
C LEU A 26 -26.66 -5.19 -32.22
N GLY A 27 -25.62 -5.96 -32.53
CA GLY A 27 -24.27 -5.46 -32.80
C GLY A 27 -24.19 -4.50 -33.98
N VAL A 28 -23.34 -3.50 -33.79
CA VAL A 28 -22.65 -2.79 -34.87
C VAL A 28 -21.19 -2.68 -34.44
N ASN A 29 -20.32 -3.30 -35.24
CA ASN A 29 -18.87 -3.26 -35.10
C ASN A 29 -18.37 -1.87 -35.51
N LEU A 30 -17.95 -1.03 -34.57
CA LEU A 30 -17.00 0.06 -34.81
C LEU A 30 -16.05 0.12 -33.61
N THR A 31 -14.81 -0.27 -33.86
CA THR A 31 -13.70 -0.31 -32.91
C THR A 31 -13.34 1.10 -32.41
N PRO A 32 -13.25 1.36 -31.10
CA PRO A 32 -12.37 2.40 -30.61
C PRO A 32 -10.95 1.84 -30.60
N ARG A 33 -10.11 2.36 -31.50
CA ARG A 33 -8.65 2.23 -31.46
C ARG A 33 -8.14 2.85 -30.16
N SER A 34 -8.04 2.04 -29.11
CA SER A 34 -7.25 2.36 -27.93
C SER A 34 -6.67 1.07 -27.35
N ASN A 35 -5.69 0.50 -28.05
CA ASN A 35 -4.74 -0.39 -27.40
C ASN A 35 -3.79 0.45 -26.55
N LYS A 36 -4.33 0.93 -25.43
CA LYS A 36 -3.59 1.32 -24.24
C LYS A 36 -2.87 0.04 -23.80
N MET A 37 -1.57 -0.04 -24.05
CA MET A 37 -0.72 -1.12 -23.54
C MET A 37 -0.91 -1.20 -22.03
N ALA A 38 -1.73 -2.16 -21.59
CA ALA A 38 -1.79 -2.56 -20.20
C ALA A 38 -0.48 -3.31 -19.91
N ASN A 39 0.57 -2.53 -19.67
CA ASN A 39 1.79 -3.02 -19.05
C ASN A 39 1.37 -3.63 -17.71
N SER A 40 1.46 -4.96 -17.63
CA SER A 40 1.26 -5.73 -16.39
C SER A 40 2.37 -5.36 -15.41
N LYS A 41 2.25 -4.18 -14.80
CA LYS A 41 2.97 -3.87 -13.58
C LYS A 41 2.53 -4.91 -12.58
N SER A 42 3.39 -5.90 -12.32
CA SER A 42 3.42 -6.66 -11.07
C SER A 42 2.93 -5.72 -9.98
N ARG A 43 1.76 -6.00 -9.41
CA ARG A 43 1.19 -5.17 -8.34
C ARG A 43 2.20 -5.23 -7.21
N ARG A 44 3.09 -4.23 -7.16
CA ARG A 44 3.95 -4.04 -6.00
C ARG A 44 2.98 -3.97 -4.84
N HIS A 45 3.10 -4.92 -3.92
CA HIS A 45 2.27 -4.96 -2.72
C HIS A 45 2.68 -3.75 -1.88
N ALA A 46 2.05 -2.61 -2.15
CA ALA A 46 2.21 -1.42 -1.37
C ALA A 46 1.63 -1.66 0.02
N PHE A 47 2.19 -1.02 1.03
CA PHE A 47 1.59 -1.07 2.34
C PHE A 47 0.23 -0.34 2.34
N ALA A 48 -0.78 -0.95 2.93
CA ALA A 48 -2.16 -0.42 2.97
C ALA A 48 -2.36 0.59 4.12
N PHE A 49 -1.52 1.62 4.18
CA PHE A 49 -1.65 2.75 5.11
C PHE A 49 -1.09 4.03 4.48
N GLU A 50 -1.29 5.17 5.14
CA GLU A 50 -0.89 6.48 4.63
C GLU A 50 0.63 6.61 4.40
N GLY A 51 1.02 7.03 3.20
CA GLY A 51 2.43 7.05 2.80
C GLY A 51 3.04 5.66 2.53
N GLY A 52 2.25 4.59 2.58
CA GLY A 52 2.71 3.22 2.41
C GLY A 52 3.37 2.95 1.05
N GLU A 53 2.90 3.60 -0.02
CA GLU A 53 3.49 3.48 -1.36
C GLU A 53 4.93 4.03 -1.42
N GLN A 54 5.18 5.15 -0.73
CA GLN A 54 6.50 5.76 -0.59
C GLN A 54 7.41 4.84 0.22
N LEU A 55 6.92 4.30 1.36
CA LEU A 55 7.71 3.38 2.17
C LEU A 55 8.07 2.10 1.40
N THR A 56 7.17 1.56 0.58
CA THR A 56 7.47 0.42 -0.29
C THR A 56 8.56 0.76 -1.32
N THR A 57 8.56 1.99 -1.85
CA THR A 57 9.57 2.44 -2.81
C THR A 57 10.93 2.70 -2.15
N ILE A 58 10.92 3.27 -0.94
CA ILE A 58 12.12 3.53 -0.14
C ILE A 58 12.70 2.24 0.44
N GLY A 59 11.86 1.27 0.80
CA GLY A 59 12.22 0.09 1.58
C GLY A 59 12.32 0.39 3.08
N ALA A 60 11.60 -0.38 3.90
CA ALA A 60 11.53 -0.20 5.35
C ALA A 60 12.91 -0.21 6.03
N THR A 61 13.77 -1.18 5.69
CA THR A 61 15.09 -1.29 6.32
C THR A 61 16.04 -0.16 5.89
N PHE A 62 15.97 0.30 4.64
CA PHE A 62 16.75 1.46 4.19
C PHE A 62 16.34 2.72 4.96
N PHE A 63 15.03 2.93 5.08
CA PHE A 63 14.45 4.06 5.82
C PHE A 63 14.96 4.10 7.27
N VAL A 64 14.86 2.98 7.99
CA VAL A 64 15.37 2.89 9.38
C VAL A 64 16.88 3.09 9.44
N SER A 65 17.63 2.42 8.57
CA SER A 65 19.09 2.51 8.53
C SER A 65 19.57 3.95 8.32
N TYR A 66 18.95 4.69 7.40
CA TYR A 66 19.29 6.08 7.13
C TYR A 66 18.92 7.01 8.29
N LEU A 67 17.68 6.93 8.81
CA LEU A 67 17.26 7.77 9.93
C LEU A 67 18.07 7.51 11.21
N TYR A 68 18.45 6.26 11.45
CA TYR A 68 19.30 5.91 12.59
C TYR A 68 20.65 6.60 12.50
N HIS A 69 21.26 6.65 11.29
CA HIS A 69 22.45 7.46 11.06
C HIS A 69 22.21 8.93 11.40
N THR A 70 21.11 9.50 10.90
CA THR A 70 20.85 10.94 11.02
C THR A 70 20.56 11.39 12.45
N HIS A 71 19.89 10.57 13.26
CA HIS A 71 19.34 11.01 14.55
C HIS A 71 19.92 10.30 15.78
N VAL A 72 20.58 9.16 15.62
CA VAL A 72 20.99 8.33 16.76
C VAL A 72 22.49 8.04 16.74
N ASP A 73 23.03 7.57 15.62
CA ASP A 73 24.43 7.16 15.51
C ASP A 73 25.00 7.45 14.12
N SER A 74 25.74 8.55 13.99
CA SER A 74 26.36 8.97 12.72
C SER A 74 27.42 7.99 12.19
N THR A 75 27.87 7.03 13.00
CA THR A 75 28.82 5.99 12.56
C THR A 75 28.13 4.83 11.84
N HIS A 76 26.81 4.74 11.93
CA HIS A 76 26.01 3.72 11.24
C HIS A 76 26.00 3.94 9.72
N ARG A 77 26.56 3.01 8.94
CA ARG A 77 26.77 3.19 7.49
C ARG A 77 26.12 2.14 6.59
N ASN A 78 25.32 1.22 7.13
CA ASN A 78 24.70 0.16 6.30
C ASN A 78 23.90 0.72 5.12
N TRP A 79 23.26 1.89 5.25
CA TRP A 79 22.49 2.50 4.16
C TRP A 79 23.33 2.98 2.97
N ASP A 80 24.62 3.26 3.16
CA ASP A 80 25.49 3.96 2.19
C ASP A 80 26.02 3.07 1.06
N SER A 81 25.82 1.74 1.16
CA SER A 81 26.23 0.79 0.12
C SER A 81 25.20 0.66 -1.02
N ILE A 82 24.01 1.27 -0.87
CA ILE A 82 22.92 1.12 -1.83
C ILE A 82 23.03 2.12 -2.98
N LYS A 83 23.18 1.61 -4.20
CA LYS A 83 23.26 2.41 -5.44
C LYS A 83 22.13 3.43 -5.61
N THR A 84 20.94 3.14 -5.09
CA THR A 84 19.74 4.00 -5.21
C THR A 84 19.55 4.98 -4.04
N GLN A 85 20.53 5.13 -3.15
CA GLN A 85 20.39 5.90 -1.92
C GLN A 85 19.92 7.34 -2.14
N LYS A 86 20.46 8.04 -3.15
CA LYS A 86 20.09 9.44 -3.43
C LYS A 86 18.59 9.61 -3.69
N SER A 87 18.01 8.75 -4.52
CA SER A 87 16.57 8.79 -4.84
C SER A 87 15.70 8.46 -3.63
N ARG A 88 16.12 7.47 -2.83
CA ARG A 88 15.43 7.08 -1.59
C ARG A 88 15.47 8.21 -0.57
N ILE A 89 16.63 8.81 -0.32
CA ILE A 89 16.83 9.95 0.58
C ILE A 89 15.95 11.15 0.15
N ASN A 90 15.93 11.49 -1.14
CA ASN A 90 15.06 12.56 -1.64
C ASN A 90 13.57 12.27 -1.41
N THR A 91 13.16 11.00 -1.40
CA THR A 91 11.79 10.60 -1.10
C THR A 91 11.52 10.68 0.41
N ILE A 92 12.47 10.24 1.24
CA ILE A 92 12.44 10.34 2.70
C ILE A 92 12.25 11.80 3.11
N ASN A 93 13.12 12.71 2.67
CA ASN A 93 13.09 14.13 3.06
C ASN A 93 11.78 14.85 2.69
N ARG A 94 11.05 14.38 1.67
CA ARG A 94 9.74 14.94 1.26
C ARG A 94 8.56 14.27 1.96
N SER A 95 8.81 13.26 2.78
CA SER A 95 7.81 12.38 3.40
C SER A 95 7.84 12.45 4.93
N GLU A 96 8.42 13.51 5.50
CA GLU A 96 8.66 13.67 6.94
C GLU A 96 7.38 13.50 7.78
N SER A 97 6.24 13.99 7.28
CA SER A 97 4.94 13.86 7.94
C SER A 97 4.53 12.42 8.24
N TYR A 98 5.08 11.43 7.52
CA TYR A 98 4.74 10.02 7.69
C TYR A 98 5.69 9.25 8.62
N TYR A 99 6.80 9.84 9.07
CA TYR A 99 7.86 9.10 9.76
C TYR A 99 7.37 8.35 10.99
N ARG A 100 6.58 9.00 11.86
CA ARG A 100 6.07 8.37 13.09
C ARG A 100 5.20 7.15 12.78
N GLY A 101 4.31 7.27 11.79
CA GLY A 101 3.46 6.18 11.34
C GLY A 101 4.27 5.01 10.77
N TRP A 102 5.26 5.31 9.93
CA TRP A 102 6.15 4.31 9.35
C TRP A 102 6.98 3.58 10.40
N LEU A 103 7.59 4.30 11.33
CA LEU A 103 8.39 3.71 12.40
C LEU A 103 7.54 2.81 13.30
N SER A 104 6.32 3.23 13.65
CA SER A 104 5.38 2.42 14.43
C SER A 104 5.03 1.12 13.69
N HIS A 105 4.72 1.23 12.40
CA HIS A 105 4.40 0.06 11.58
C HIS A 105 5.59 -0.90 11.48
N ILE A 106 6.80 -0.40 11.23
CA ILE A 106 8.03 -1.20 11.14
C ILE A 106 8.32 -1.93 12.47
N GLY A 107 8.10 -1.25 13.61
CA GLY A 107 8.21 -1.87 14.93
C GLY A 107 7.30 -3.09 15.12
N SER A 108 6.13 -3.09 14.45
CA SER A 108 5.15 -4.17 14.50
C SER A 108 5.31 -5.27 13.45
N MET A 109 6.19 -5.09 12.44
CA MET A 109 6.40 -6.09 11.39
C MET A 109 7.01 -7.40 11.94
N SER A 110 6.84 -8.52 11.25
CA SER A 110 7.56 -9.75 11.61
C SER A 110 9.05 -9.65 11.25
N ASP A 111 9.92 -10.30 12.02
CA ASP A 111 11.37 -10.30 11.76
C ASP A 111 11.67 -10.95 10.41
N ALA A 112 10.93 -12.01 10.05
CA ALA A 112 11.02 -12.65 8.74
C ALA A 112 10.76 -11.69 7.57
N ASN A 113 9.88 -10.70 7.74
CA ASN A 113 9.65 -9.68 6.71
C ASN A 113 10.82 -8.71 6.61
N LEU A 114 11.38 -8.31 7.75
CA LEU A 114 12.50 -7.37 7.81
C LEU A 114 13.81 -8.02 7.34
N ASN A 115 14.04 -9.30 7.62
CA ASN A 115 15.23 -10.06 7.22
C ASN A 115 15.40 -10.23 5.71
N ARG A 116 14.38 -9.90 4.90
CA ARG A 116 14.46 -9.95 3.43
C ARG A 116 15.22 -8.75 2.82
N ASN A 117 15.91 -7.97 3.63
CA ASN A 117 16.65 -6.80 3.18
C ASN A 117 18.07 -7.18 2.70
N THR A 118 18.67 -6.30 1.89
CA THR A 118 20.02 -6.47 1.34
C THR A 118 21.07 -5.66 2.11
N LEU A 119 20.75 -5.22 3.33
CA LEU A 119 21.61 -4.41 4.19
C LEU A 119 22.24 -5.21 5.33
N ASP A 120 22.02 -6.53 5.33
CA ASP A 120 22.47 -7.49 6.34
C ASP A 120 22.11 -7.09 7.78
N LEU A 121 20.99 -6.38 7.94
CA LEU A 121 20.42 -6.04 9.24
C LEU A 121 19.36 -7.08 9.60
N ASP A 122 19.47 -7.68 10.78
CA ASP A 122 18.42 -8.55 11.29
C ASP A 122 17.19 -7.74 11.74
N GLY A 123 16.01 -8.37 11.70
CA GLY A 123 14.74 -7.74 11.97
C GLY A 123 14.61 -7.22 13.39
N ALA A 124 15.20 -7.90 14.37
CA ALA A 124 15.19 -7.45 15.76
C ALA A 124 16.03 -6.17 15.92
N THR A 125 17.19 -6.09 15.26
CA THR A 125 18.02 -4.88 15.20
C THR A 125 17.27 -3.74 14.51
N VAL A 126 16.63 -3.99 13.37
CA VAL A 126 15.82 -2.97 12.67
C VAL A 126 14.71 -2.42 13.58
N LYS A 127 14.02 -3.27 14.34
CA LYS A 127 13.00 -2.81 15.31
C LYS A 127 13.59 -1.98 16.45
N LYS A 128 14.73 -2.40 17.00
CA LYS A 128 15.43 -1.63 18.05
C LYS A 128 15.84 -0.25 17.54
N MET A 129 16.39 -0.19 16.33
CA MET A 129 16.73 1.08 15.67
C MET A 129 15.49 1.95 15.45
N ALA A 130 14.39 1.37 14.95
CA ALA A 130 13.13 2.08 14.75
C ALA A 130 12.61 2.69 16.06
N LEU A 131 12.67 1.95 17.17
CA LEU A 131 12.30 2.45 18.49
C LEU A 131 13.23 3.57 18.98
N ALA A 132 14.54 3.44 18.76
CA ALA A 132 15.50 4.48 19.13
C ALA A 132 15.25 5.78 18.36
N ILE A 133 14.98 5.69 17.04
CA ILE A 133 14.60 6.84 16.22
C ILE A 133 13.31 7.48 16.72
N GLN A 134 12.27 6.69 17.04
CA GLN A 134 11.01 7.24 17.57
C GLN A 134 11.19 8.06 18.84
N LYS A 135 12.18 7.69 19.68
CA LYS A 135 12.51 8.43 20.90
C LYS A 135 13.33 9.70 20.64
N ALA A 136 14.01 9.76 19.50
CA ALA A 136 14.85 10.90 19.11
C ALA A 136 14.09 11.96 18.27
N LEU A 137 12.98 11.58 17.63
CA LEU A 137 12.07 12.45 16.90
C LEU A 137 11.00 13.07 17.82
#